data_AF-A0AAD7GWI6-F1
#
_entry.id   AF-A0AAD7GWI6-F1
#
_cell.length_a   1.000
_cell.length_b   1.000
_cell.length_c   1.000
_cell.angle_alpha   90.00
_cell.angle_beta   90.00
_cell.angle_gamma   90.00
#
_symmetry.space_group_name_H-M   'P 1'
#
loop_
_entity.id
_entity.type
_entity.pdbx_description
1 polymer ?
#
loop_
_entity_poly.entity_id
_entity_poly.type
_entity_poly.pdbx_seq_one_letter_code
_entity_poly.pdbx_strand_id
1 'polypeptide(L)'
;MAAHKYFTVRFPWNTWDPRVVRLFTEHGLRDSKDKDGNFCVIRKCPTIHEASAFQVHLEITWDAEEQVAKLSDVVPIHVVFGENIDMVPQIVRDGILDKTKGRVVDSIKLVPDVGHTIVQEHLGERLRAYVPTSYVGYHRLASVISVLSTSNLASISSFHVVL
;
A
#
# COMPACT_ATOMS: atom_id res chain seq x y z
N MET A 1 -1.93 14.09 -22.29
CA MET A 1 -1.04 15.11 -21.68
C MET A 1 -1.73 15.97 -20.60
N ALA A 2 -2.99 16.38 -20.76
CA ALA A 2 -3.70 17.20 -19.75
C ALA A 2 -3.87 16.50 -18.39
N ALA A 3 -4.32 15.23 -18.38
CA ALA A 3 -4.50 14.46 -17.15
C ALA A 3 -3.18 14.26 -16.38
N HIS A 4 -2.09 13.95 -17.08
CA HIS A 4 -0.76 13.80 -16.47
C HIS A 4 -0.36 15.08 -15.72
N LYS A 5 -0.42 16.24 -16.39
CA LYS A 5 -0.11 17.54 -15.77
C LYS A 5 -1.00 17.84 -14.56
N TYR A 6 -2.27 17.45 -14.61
CA TYR A 6 -3.20 17.61 -13.50
C TYR A 6 -2.76 16.82 -12.26
N PHE A 7 -2.32 15.57 -12.43
CA PHE A 7 -1.93 14.71 -11.32
C PHE A 7 -0.54 15.05 -10.77
N THR A 8 0.43 15.41 -11.61
CA THR A 8 1.81 15.69 -11.15
C THR A 8 1.95 16.86 -10.19
N VAL A 9 0.93 17.70 -10.04
CA VAL A 9 0.96 18.86 -9.12
C VAL A 9 0.07 18.69 -7.89
N ARG A 10 -0.58 17.53 -7.72
CA ARG A 10 -1.57 17.31 -6.65
C ARG A 10 -1.17 16.15 -5.76
N PHE A 11 -1.30 16.35 -4.46
CA PHE A 11 -1.16 15.29 -3.48
C PHE A 11 -2.29 14.24 -3.63
N PRO A 12 -2.00 12.92 -3.50
CA PRO A 12 -0.67 12.33 -3.26
C PRO A 12 0.16 12.11 -4.54
N TRP A 13 -0.41 12.24 -5.73
CA TRP A 13 0.25 11.90 -6.99
C TRP A 13 1.52 12.70 -7.33
N ASN A 14 1.72 13.87 -6.72
CA ASN A 14 2.95 14.67 -6.89
C ASN A 14 4.16 14.09 -6.16
N THR A 15 3.97 13.12 -5.24
CA THR A 15 5.07 12.39 -4.60
C THR A 15 5.46 11.13 -5.37
N TRP A 16 4.57 10.64 -6.25
CA TRP A 16 4.79 9.40 -6.99
C TRP A 16 5.91 9.52 -8.03
N ASP A 17 6.55 8.39 -8.34
CA ASP A 17 7.48 8.29 -9.47
C ASP A 17 6.77 8.75 -10.77
N PRO A 18 7.36 9.66 -11.57
CA PRO A 18 6.71 10.16 -12.77
C PRO A 18 6.26 9.08 -13.76
N ARG A 19 6.93 7.92 -13.77
CA ARG A 19 6.54 6.76 -14.59
C ARG A 19 5.24 6.14 -14.08
N VAL A 20 5.02 6.08 -12.77
CA VAL A 20 3.80 5.59 -12.15
C VAL A 20 2.63 6.52 -12.43
N VAL A 21 2.84 7.84 -12.33
CA VAL A 21 1.80 8.83 -12.69
C VAL A 21 1.39 8.68 -14.17
N ARG A 22 2.36 8.49 -15.06
CA ARG A 22 2.09 8.20 -16.48
C ARG A 22 1.23 6.95 -16.64
N LEU A 23 1.63 5.83 -16.07
CA LEU A 23 0.87 4.57 -16.12
C LEU A 23 -0.55 4.73 -15.55
N PHE A 24 -0.69 5.46 -14.44
CA PHE A 24 -1.99 5.75 -13.85
C PHE A 24 -2.87 6.58 -14.81
N THR A 25 -2.29 7.57 -15.50
CA THR A 25 -3.05 8.38 -16.48
C THR A 25 -3.44 7.60 -17.74
N GLU A 26 -2.62 6.62 -18.15
CA GLU A 26 -2.87 5.78 -19.32
C GLU A 26 -3.86 4.64 -19.02
N HIS A 27 -3.82 4.08 -17.81
CA HIS A 27 -4.55 2.85 -17.49
C HIS A 27 -5.59 3.00 -16.38
N GLY A 28 -5.46 3.98 -15.50
CA GLY A 28 -6.38 4.25 -14.38
C GLY A 28 -7.58 5.13 -14.75
N LEU A 29 -7.57 5.71 -15.95
CA LEU A 29 -8.61 6.62 -16.45
C LEU A 29 -9.38 6.00 -17.62
N ARG A 30 -10.58 6.51 -17.89
CA ARG A 30 -11.40 6.17 -19.05
C ARG A 30 -12.15 7.40 -19.55
N ASP A 31 -12.45 7.39 -20.85
CA ASP A 31 -13.31 8.40 -21.45
C ASP A 31 -14.76 8.25 -20.96
N SER A 32 -15.46 9.38 -20.85
CA SER A 32 -16.86 9.46 -20.45
C SER A 32 -17.49 10.74 -21.01
N LYS A 33 -18.77 10.93 -20.71
CA LYS A 33 -19.46 12.21 -20.88
C LYS A 33 -19.85 12.78 -19.53
N ASP A 34 -19.81 14.10 -19.40
CA ASP A 34 -20.36 14.81 -18.24
C ASP A 34 -21.90 14.90 -18.32
N LYS A 35 -22.50 15.57 -17.33
CA LYS A 35 -23.96 15.79 -17.26
C LYS A 35 -24.53 16.61 -18.42
N ASP A 36 -23.69 17.42 -19.06
CA ASP A 36 -24.04 18.32 -20.16
C ASP A 36 -23.73 17.66 -21.54
N GLY A 37 -23.23 16.42 -21.53
CA GLY A 37 -22.93 15.63 -22.71
C GLY A 37 -21.53 15.86 -23.31
N ASN A 38 -20.70 16.69 -22.69
CA ASN A 38 -19.34 16.98 -23.16
C ASN A 38 -18.40 15.81 -22.86
N PHE A 39 -17.43 15.56 -23.74
CA PHE A 39 -16.40 14.56 -23.51
C PHE A 39 -15.54 14.94 -22.31
N CYS A 40 -15.35 13.99 -21.40
CA CYS A 40 -14.51 14.14 -20.22
C CYS A 40 -13.75 12.84 -19.95
N VAL A 41 -12.75 12.93 -19.06
CA VAL A 41 -11.98 11.78 -18.58
C VAL A 41 -12.27 11.60 -17.10
N ILE A 42 -12.61 10.37 -16.72
CA ILE A 42 -12.90 10.00 -15.32
C ILE A 42 -12.04 8.83 -14.88
N ARG A 43 -11.93 8.62 -13.57
CA ARG A 43 -11.28 7.44 -13.00
C ARG A 43 -12.06 6.18 -13.34
N LYS A 44 -11.36 5.08 -13.60
CA LYS A 44 -11.99 3.75 -13.74
C LYS A 44 -12.61 3.29 -12.42
N CYS A 45 -11.95 3.54 -11.29
CA CYS A 45 -12.50 3.33 -9.95
C CYS A 45 -13.47 4.49 -9.62
N PRO A 46 -14.77 4.22 -9.38
CA PRO A 46 -15.70 5.23 -8.92
C PRO A 46 -15.26 5.83 -7.58
N THR A 47 -15.47 7.14 -7.39
CA THR A 47 -15.09 7.84 -6.16
C THR A 47 -15.66 7.20 -4.90
N ILE A 48 -16.88 6.67 -4.95
CA ILE A 48 -17.53 6.02 -3.81
C ILE A 48 -16.83 4.71 -3.42
N HIS A 49 -16.36 3.93 -4.39
CA HIS A 49 -15.60 2.70 -4.10
C HIS A 49 -14.22 3.03 -3.54
N GLU A 50 -13.53 4.01 -4.13
CA GLU A 50 -12.25 4.49 -3.60
C GLU A 50 -12.41 5.00 -2.15
N ALA A 51 -13.42 5.83 -1.89
CA ALA A 51 -13.69 6.38 -0.57
C ALA A 51 -14.05 5.31 0.44
N SER A 52 -14.77 4.25 0.02
CA SER A 52 -15.17 3.16 0.92
C SER A 52 -13.98 2.45 1.56
N ALA A 53 -12.83 2.40 0.88
CA ALA A 53 -11.59 1.83 1.44
C ALA A 53 -11.06 2.61 2.66
N PHE A 54 -11.41 3.90 2.78
CA PHE A 54 -10.99 4.77 3.88
C PHE A 54 -12.12 5.03 4.90
N GLN A 55 -13.34 4.58 4.60
CA GLN A 55 -14.50 4.69 5.50
C GLN A 55 -14.61 3.51 6.46
N VAL A 56 -13.71 2.53 6.35
CA VAL A 56 -13.68 1.34 7.20
C VAL A 56 -13.34 1.74 8.63
N HIS A 57 -14.12 1.21 9.57
CA HIS A 57 -13.96 1.41 11.01
C HIS A 57 -12.57 0.99 11.49
N LEU A 58 -11.97 1.80 12.37
CA LEU A 58 -10.67 1.53 13.01
C LEU A 58 -10.56 0.13 13.63
N GLU A 59 -11.70 -0.48 13.96
CA GLU A 59 -11.84 -1.85 14.46
C GLU A 59 -11.15 -2.88 13.55
N ILE A 60 -11.29 -2.79 12.22
CA ILE A 60 -10.66 -3.76 11.31
C ILE A 60 -9.13 -3.62 11.33
N THR A 61 -8.63 -2.41 11.53
CA THR A 61 -7.18 -2.18 11.68
C THR A 61 -6.68 -2.82 12.97
N TRP A 62 -7.40 -2.67 14.08
CA TRP A 62 -7.04 -3.31 15.36
C TRP A 62 -7.10 -4.84 15.26
N ASP A 63 -8.15 -5.40 14.65
CA ASP A 63 -8.27 -6.83 14.41
C ASP A 63 -7.09 -7.37 13.60
N ALA A 64 -6.65 -6.62 12.58
CA ALA A 64 -5.48 -6.99 11.79
C ALA A 64 -4.20 -7.02 12.63
N GLU A 65 -3.99 -6.05 13.52
CA GLU A 65 -2.85 -6.04 14.43
C GLU A 65 -2.89 -7.20 15.45
N GLU A 66 -4.08 -7.65 15.86
CA GLU A 66 -4.21 -8.87 16.68
C GLU A 66 -3.83 -10.12 15.90
N GLN A 67 -4.14 -10.19 14.60
CA GLN A 67 -3.70 -11.30 13.76
C GLN A 67 -2.17 -11.31 13.60
N VAL A 68 -1.53 -10.12 13.51
CA VAL A 68 -0.06 -10.02 13.48
C VAL A 68 0.54 -10.67 14.74
N ALA A 69 -0.01 -10.40 15.92
CA ALA A 69 0.47 -11.00 17.17
C ALA A 69 0.35 -12.54 17.18
N LYS A 70 -0.74 -13.07 16.62
CA LYS A 70 -0.96 -14.54 16.52
C LYS A 70 -0.02 -15.19 15.51
N LEU A 71 0.31 -14.49 14.43
CA LEU A 71 1.10 -15.02 13.33
C LEU A 71 2.62 -14.88 13.54
N SER A 72 3.07 -13.87 14.31
CA SER A 72 4.49 -13.60 14.50
C SER A 72 5.29 -14.77 15.09
N ASP A 73 4.64 -15.65 15.85
CA ASP A 73 5.30 -16.80 16.47
C ASP A 73 5.48 -17.99 15.52
N VAL A 74 4.72 -18.03 14.42
CA VAL A 74 4.65 -19.18 13.50
C VAL A 74 5.14 -18.86 12.09
N VAL A 75 5.11 -17.58 11.69
CA VAL A 75 5.55 -17.13 10.38
C VAL A 75 6.45 -15.90 10.56
N PRO A 76 7.66 -15.88 9.97
CA PRO A 76 8.48 -14.67 9.96
C PRO A 76 7.74 -13.51 9.27
N ILE A 77 7.52 -12.43 10.02
CA ILE A 77 6.90 -11.20 9.53
C ILE A 77 7.98 -10.16 9.27
N HIS A 78 8.08 -9.69 8.03
CA HIS A 78 8.97 -8.59 7.66
C HIS A 78 8.15 -7.35 7.33
N VAL A 79 8.53 -6.23 7.92
CA VAL A 79 7.83 -4.95 7.75
C VAL A 79 8.72 -3.96 7.02
N VAL A 80 8.17 -3.31 5.99
CA VAL A 80 8.84 -2.26 5.22
C VAL A 80 8.03 -0.99 5.37
N PHE A 81 8.67 0.07 5.86
CA PHE A 81 8.09 1.41 5.97
C PHE A 81 8.84 2.42 5.11
N GLY A 82 8.14 3.45 4.67
CA GLY A 82 8.77 4.67 4.17
C GLY A 82 9.35 5.47 5.34
N GLU A 83 10.51 6.08 5.16
CA GLU A 83 11.14 6.92 6.19
C GLU A 83 10.25 8.12 6.58
N ASN A 84 9.56 8.71 5.61
CA ASN A 84 8.71 9.87 5.85
C ASN A 84 7.42 9.48 6.59
N ILE A 85 7.07 10.26 7.62
CA ILE A 85 5.76 10.19 8.28
C ILE A 85 4.82 11.15 7.57
N ASP A 86 3.88 10.61 6.79
CA ASP A 86 2.99 11.39 5.93
C ASP A 86 1.50 11.09 6.21
N MET A 87 0.85 10.23 5.43
CA MET A 87 -0.57 9.89 5.54
C MET A 87 -0.84 8.94 6.70
N VAL A 88 0.16 8.15 7.10
CA VAL A 88 0.06 7.20 8.22
C VAL A 88 0.86 7.72 9.41
N PRO A 89 0.18 8.11 10.51
CA PRO A 89 0.86 8.63 11.70
C PRO A 89 1.78 7.60 12.37
N GLN A 90 2.82 8.09 13.05
CA GLN A 90 3.79 7.27 13.77
C GLN A 90 3.15 6.26 14.73
N ILE A 91 2.06 6.65 15.42
CA ILE A 91 1.35 5.77 16.37
C ILE A 91 0.87 4.45 15.74
N VAL A 92 0.53 4.46 14.45
CA VAL A 92 0.11 3.24 13.73
C VAL A 92 1.32 2.32 13.52
N ARG A 93 2.48 2.88 13.18
CA ARG A 93 3.73 2.11 13.04
C ARG A 93 4.14 1.53 14.39
N ASP A 94 4.11 2.35 15.44
CA ASP A 94 4.45 1.91 16.80
C ASP A 94 3.52 0.79 17.27
N GLY A 95 2.23 0.89 16.96
CA GLY A 95 1.25 -0.16 17.25
C GLY A 95 1.64 -1.50 16.62
N ILE A 96 1.94 -1.52 15.32
CA ILE A 96 2.32 -2.75 14.60
C ILE A 96 3.59 -3.38 15.20
N LEU A 97 4.51 -2.57 15.74
CA LEU A 97 5.78 -2.99 16.30
C LEU A 97 5.75 -3.23 17.82
N ASP A 98 4.60 -3.08 18.48
CA ASP A 98 4.48 -3.19 19.92
C ASP A 98 4.63 -4.63 20.40
N LYS A 99 5.86 -4.98 20.77
CA LYS A 99 6.21 -6.29 21.33
C LYS A 99 5.47 -6.61 22.63
N THR A 100 5.02 -5.59 23.38
CA THR A 100 4.24 -5.83 24.62
C THR A 100 2.85 -6.39 24.32
N LYS A 101 2.39 -6.30 23.07
CA LYS A 101 1.16 -6.92 22.56
C LYS A 101 1.39 -8.25 21.86
N GLY A 102 2.58 -8.84 22.00
CA GLY A 102 2.94 -10.11 21.35
C GLY A 102 3.26 -9.97 19.86
N ARG A 103 3.44 -8.75 19.34
CA ARG A 103 3.74 -8.49 17.92
C ARG A 103 5.25 -8.55 17.70
N VAL A 104 5.76 -9.70 17.25
CA VAL A 104 7.20 -9.92 17.05
C VAL A 104 7.52 -10.02 15.56
N VAL A 105 8.10 -8.97 15.01
CA VAL A 105 8.54 -8.96 13.61
C VAL A 105 9.99 -9.44 13.51
N ASP A 106 10.30 -10.18 12.45
CA ASP A 106 11.63 -10.75 12.20
C ASP A 106 12.60 -9.68 11.65
N SER A 107 12.10 -8.77 10.80
CA SER A 107 12.90 -7.63 10.35
C SER A 107 12.05 -6.40 10.05
N ILE A 108 12.66 -5.23 10.25
CA ILE A 108 12.10 -3.94 9.87
C ILE A 108 13.05 -3.27 8.87
N LYS A 109 12.52 -2.75 7.77
CA LYS A 109 13.26 -1.96 6.78
C LYS A 109 12.62 -0.59 6.63
N LEU A 110 13.45 0.44 6.66
CA LEU A 110 13.06 1.81 6.32
C LEU A 110 13.60 2.13 4.93
N VAL A 111 12.71 2.58 4.04
CA VAL A 111 13.08 3.04 2.70
C VAL A 111 13.25 4.56 2.77
N PRO A 112 14.44 5.09 2.46
CA PRO A 112 14.70 6.52 2.59
C PRO A 112 13.90 7.33 1.56
N ASP A 113 13.61 8.58 1.93
CA ASP A 113 12.98 9.59 1.06
C ASP A 113 11.59 9.23 0.49
N VAL A 114 10.85 8.28 1.09
CA VAL A 114 9.48 7.93 0.68
C VAL A 114 8.52 7.87 1.86
N GLY A 115 7.25 8.13 1.57
CA GLY A 115 6.14 8.04 2.52
C GLY A 115 5.38 6.72 2.45
N HIS A 116 4.06 6.80 2.68
CA HIS A 116 3.15 5.66 2.78
C HIS A 116 2.96 4.91 1.44
N THR A 117 3.19 5.59 0.31
CA THR A 117 2.99 5.00 -1.02
C THR A 117 4.30 4.52 -1.64
N ILE A 118 5.10 3.78 -0.86
CA ILE A 118 6.45 3.30 -1.23
C ILE A 118 6.51 2.75 -2.68
N VAL A 119 5.55 1.91 -3.06
CA VAL A 119 5.50 1.25 -4.37
C VAL A 119 5.26 2.24 -5.52
N GLN A 120 4.52 3.30 -5.24
CA GLN A 120 4.21 4.35 -6.19
C GLN A 120 5.30 5.43 -6.24
N GLU A 121 5.92 5.73 -5.09
CA GLU A 121 6.97 6.75 -4.94
C GLU A 121 8.33 6.28 -5.47
N HIS A 122 8.69 5.01 -5.25
CA HIS A 122 9.92 4.41 -5.76
C HIS A 122 9.61 3.15 -6.57
N LEU A 123 9.94 3.16 -7.87
CA LEU A 123 9.69 2.00 -8.73
C LEU A 123 10.99 1.28 -9.14
N GLY A 124 11.01 -0.05 -9.00
CA GLY A 124 12.03 -0.93 -9.58
C GLY A 124 13.25 -1.18 -8.70
N GLU A 125 14.45 -0.97 -9.24
CA GLU A 125 15.75 -1.32 -8.60
C GLU A 125 15.93 -0.69 -7.23
N ARG A 126 15.39 0.51 -7.02
CA ARG A 126 15.46 1.22 -5.73
C ARG A 126 14.71 0.48 -4.62
N LEU A 127 13.62 -0.24 -4.92
CA LEU A 127 12.92 -1.09 -3.94
C LEU A 127 13.51 -2.48 -3.82
N ARG A 128 14.16 -3.01 -4.88
CA ARG A 128 14.78 -4.35 -4.85
C ARG A 128 15.90 -4.47 -3.81
N ALA A 129 16.53 -3.35 -3.43
CA ALA A 129 17.51 -3.33 -2.35
C ALA A 129 16.87 -3.59 -0.96
N TYR A 130 15.57 -3.35 -0.81
CA TYR A 130 14.84 -3.45 0.45
C TYR A 130 13.88 -4.65 0.49
N VAL A 131 13.44 -5.13 -0.67
CA VAL A 131 12.55 -6.29 -0.83
C VAL A 131 13.25 -7.33 -1.69
N PRO A 132 13.71 -8.46 -1.12
CA PRO A 132 14.44 -9.45 -1.89
C PRO A 132 13.60 -10.07 -3.03
N THR A 133 14.27 -10.48 -4.11
CA THR A 133 13.61 -10.86 -5.38
C THR A 133 12.78 -12.13 -5.28
N SER A 134 13.06 -12.99 -4.30
CA SER A 134 12.27 -14.18 -3.96
C SER A 134 10.87 -13.87 -3.43
N TYR A 135 10.59 -12.60 -3.07
CA TYR A 135 9.33 -12.17 -2.45
C TYR A 135 8.32 -11.58 -3.43
N VAL A 136 8.66 -11.48 -4.72
CA VAL A 136 7.74 -11.05 -5.78
C VAL A 136 7.01 -12.28 -6.35
N GLY A 137 6.38 -13.05 -5.46
CA GLY A 137 5.41 -14.08 -5.84
C GLY A 137 4.08 -13.42 -6.20
N TYR A 138 3.51 -13.80 -7.34
CA TYR A 138 2.19 -13.40 -7.85
C TYR A 138 1.18 -13.04 -6.74
N HIS A 139 0.88 -11.76 -6.54
CA HIS A 139 -0.45 -11.19 -6.28
C HIS A 139 -0.33 -9.67 -6.06
N ARG A 140 -1.10 -8.92 -6.85
CA ARG A 140 -1.44 -7.48 -6.79
C ARG A 140 -0.71 -6.65 -5.71
N LEU A 141 0.20 -5.78 -6.15
CA LEU A 141 0.73 -4.65 -5.39
C LEU A 141 -0.41 -3.66 -5.08
N ALA A 142 -1.07 -3.85 -3.96
CA ALA A 142 -1.86 -2.85 -3.26
C ALA A 142 -1.37 -2.84 -1.80
N SER A 143 -1.15 -1.66 -1.25
CA SER A 143 -0.86 -1.45 0.17
C SER A 143 -2.05 -1.95 0.99
N VAL A 144 -2.04 -3.24 1.33
CA VAL A 144 -3.11 -3.91 2.07
C VAL A 144 -2.44 -4.94 2.97
N ILE A 145 -2.58 -4.78 4.29
CA ILE A 145 -2.51 -5.92 5.21
C ILE A 145 -3.69 -6.83 4.84
N SER A 146 -3.49 -7.73 3.88
CA SER A 146 -4.48 -8.75 3.56
C SER A 146 -4.05 -10.01 4.29
N VAL A 147 -4.54 -10.17 5.52
CA VAL A 147 -4.51 -11.46 6.20
C VAL A 147 -5.46 -12.37 5.42
N LEU A 148 -4.90 -13.20 4.55
CA LEU A 148 -5.66 -14.26 3.89
C LEU A 148 -6.12 -15.23 4.98
N SER A 149 -7.37 -15.08 5.43
CA SER A 149 -8.12 -16.17 6.06
C SER A 149 -8.31 -17.25 5.00
N THR A 150 -7.33 -18.15 4.88
CA THR A 150 -7.48 -19.37 4.12
C THR A 150 -7.01 -20.53 4.99
N SER A 151 -7.90 -21.50 5.11
CA SER A 151 -7.86 -22.69 5.96
C SER A 151 -6.79 -23.72 5.58
N ASN A 152 -5.61 -23.28 5.11
CA ASN A 152 -4.52 -24.17 4.72
C ASN A 152 -3.14 -23.55 4.98
N LEU A 153 -2.69 -23.58 6.23
CA LEU A 153 -1.42 -23.01 6.73
C LEU A 153 -0.16 -23.80 6.30
N ALA A 154 -0.29 -24.92 5.58
CA ALA A 154 0.83 -25.84 5.36
C ALA A 154 1.90 -25.39 4.34
N SER A 155 1.80 -24.20 3.73
CA SER A 155 2.71 -23.80 2.63
C SER A 155 3.20 -22.34 2.66
N ILE A 156 2.91 -21.55 3.71
CA ILE A 156 3.37 -20.15 3.76
C ILE A 156 4.73 -20.10 4.46
N SER A 157 5.80 -19.84 3.71
CA SER A 157 7.16 -19.73 4.26
C SER A 157 7.49 -18.36 4.87
N SER A 158 6.73 -17.31 4.53
CA SER A 158 6.93 -15.93 5.04
C SER A 158 5.76 -15.01 4.69
N PHE A 159 5.54 -13.97 5.52
CA PHE A 159 4.48 -12.97 5.33
C PHE A 159 5.07 -11.54 5.35
N HIS A 160 4.56 -10.66 4.48
CA HIS A 160 5.15 -9.33 4.27
C HIS A 160 4.10 -8.24 4.35
N VAL A 161 4.42 -7.19 5.09
CA VAL A 161 3.59 -6.01 5.23
C VAL A 161 4.36 -4.80 4.70
N VAL A 162 3.87 -4.22 3.61
CA VAL A 162 4.41 -2.99 3.02
C VAL A 162 3.42 -1.87 3.31
N LEU A 163 3.88 -0.89 4.09
CA LEU A 163 3.09 0.24 4.57
C LEU A 163 3.83 1.55 4.38
#